data_AF-A0A838VQT7-F1
#
_entry.id   AF-A0A838VQT7-F1
#
_cell.length_a   1.000
_cell.length_b   1.000
_cell.length_c   1.000
_cell.angle_alpha   90.00
_cell.angle_beta   90.00
_cell.angle_gamma   90.00
#
_symmetry.space_group_name_H-M   'P 1'
#
loop_
_entity.id
_entity.type
_entity.pdbx_description
1 polymer ?
#
loop_
_entity_poly.entity_id
_entity_poly.type
_entity_poly.pdbx_seq_one_letter_code
_entity_poly.pdbx_strand_id
1 'polypeptide(L)'
;LNISAAAHHVYNPTGAGVGLGHPLPNNGAKVLMAGSWAAAVVDELPQLAQDIHVAKYRMSGFWDTPLDSILRNLGRTTIFFAGVNADQCVMTTLCDAHFLGYDCVLVKDCTATTSPEYCWLATLYNVQQCFGFVTDLDSIFTALNTENPGANK
;
A
#
# COMPACT_ATOMS: atom_id res chain seq x y z
N LEU A 1 -17.71 -2.81 -15.02
CA LEU A 1 -16.46 -2.22 -14.49
C LEU A 1 -15.77 -1.54 -15.67
N ASN A 2 -15.46 -0.24 -15.59
CA ASN A 2 -14.71 0.45 -16.64
C ASN A 2 -13.21 0.17 -16.49
N ILE A 3 -12.83 -1.10 -16.68
CA ILE A 3 -11.45 -1.59 -16.54
C ILE A 3 -10.97 -1.97 -17.94
N SER A 4 -9.74 -1.59 -18.28
CA SER A 4 -9.19 -1.87 -19.61
C SER A 4 -8.99 -3.37 -19.83
N ALA A 5 -9.03 -3.80 -21.10
CA ALA A 5 -8.73 -5.19 -21.45
C ALA A 5 -7.34 -5.63 -20.96
N ALA A 6 -6.35 -4.72 -20.99
CA ALA A 6 -5.01 -4.96 -20.46
C ALA A 6 -5.04 -5.28 -18.96
N ALA A 7 -5.79 -4.50 -18.17
CA ALA A 7 -5.95 -4.78 -16.74
C ALA A 7 -6.69 -6.11 -16.52
N HIS A 8 -7.74 -6.42 -17.28
CA HIS A 8 -8.40 -7.72 -17.18
C HIS A 8 -7.46 -8.90 -17.49
N HIS A 9 -6.62 -8.76 -18.52
CA HIS A 9 -5.67 -9.80 -18.94
C HIS A 9 -4.66 -10.15 -17.82
N VAL A 10 -4.16 -9.17 -17.07
CA VAL A 10 -3.20 -9.44 -15.99
C VAL A 10 -3.78 -10.37 -14.91
N TYR A 11 -5.06 -10.20 -14.56
CA TYR A 11 -5.70 -11.01 -13.50
C TYR A 11 -6.32 -12.31 -14.01
N ASN A 12 -6.63 -12.41 -15.30
CA ASN A 12 -7.17 -13.63 -15.90
C ASN A 12 -6.63 -13.80 -17.33
N PRO A 13 -5.33 -14.15 -17.49
CA PRO A 13 -4.66 -14.13 -18.78
C PRO A 13 -5.21 -15.15 -19.76
N THR A 14 -5.74 -16.27 -19.26
CA THR A 14 -6.32 -17.35 -20.06
C THR A 14 -7.82 -17.19 -20.29
N GLY A 15 -8.49 -16.26 -19.59
CA GLY A 15 -9.94 -16.13 -19.59
C GLY A 15 -10.69 -17.22 -18.81
N ALA A 16 -10.04 -18.34 -18.49
CA ALA A 16 -10.66 -19.49 -17.81
C ALA A 16 -10.58 -19.43 -16.27
N GLY A 17 -9.83 -18.47 -15.72
CA GLY A 17 -9.63 -18.32 -14.29
C GLY A 17 -10.58 -17.34 -13.60
N VAL A 18 -10.28 -17.07 -12.33
CA VAL A 18 -10.99 -16.08 -11.50
C VAL A 18 -10.30 -14.73 -11.67
N GLY A 19 -10.96 -13.81 -12.37
CA GLY A 19 -10.47 -12.45 -12.59
C GLY A 19 -11.14 -11.42 -11.70
N LEU A 20 -10.84 -10.14 -11.97
CA LEU A 20 -11.47 -9.00 -11.30
C LEU A 20 -13.00 -9.07 -11.36
N GLY A 21 -13.65 -8.94 -10.22
CA GLY A 21 -15.11 -8.98 -10.08
C GLY A 21 -15.75 -10.38 -10.18
N HIS A 22 -14.99 -11.43 -10.52
CA HIS A 22 -15.49 -12.81 -10.50
C HIS A 22 -15.63 -13.32 -9.06
N PRO A 23 -16.55 -14.25 -8.79
CA PRO A 23 -16.67 -14.88 -7.47
C PRO A 23 -15.47 -15.79 -7.20
N LEU A 24 -14.94 -15.74 -5.98
CA LEU A 24 -13.94 -16.69 -5.48
C LEU A 24 -14.54 -18.10 -5.38
N PRO A 25 -13.79 -19.17 -5.71
CA PRO A 25 -14.32 -20.54 -5.69
C PRO A 25 -14.75 -21.00 -4.29
N ASN A 26 -14.07 -20.52 -3.25
CA ASN A 26 -14.22 -21.04 -1.89
C ASN A 26 -15.41 -20.43 -1.14
N ASN A 27 -15.75 -19.16 -1.39
CA ASN A 27 -16.77 -18.44 -0.63
C ASN A 27 -17.66 -17.51 -1.48
N GLY A 28 -17.49 -17.49 -2.80
CA GLY A 28 -18.29 -16.67 -3.72
C GLY A 28 -18.04 -15.16 -3.66
N ALA A 29 -17.14 -14.67 -2.79
CA ALA A 29 -16.87 -13.25 -2.67
C ALA A 29 -16.24 -12.71 -3.97
N LYS A 30 -16.66 -11.51 -4.40
CA LYS A 30 -16.24 -10.94 -5.68
C LYS A 30 -14.87 -10.28 -5.57
N VAL A 31 -13.90 -10.74 -6.36
CA VAL A 31 -12.51 -10.25 -6.31
C VAL A 31 -12.42 -8.74 -6.51
N LEU A 32 -11.82 -8.05 -5.54
CA LEU A 32 -11.55 -6.60 -5.59
C LEU A 32 -12.79 -5.74 -5.87
N MET A 33 -13.96 -6.17 -5.37
CA MET A 33 -15.21 -5.42 -5.46
C MET A 33 -15.57 -4.78 -4.13
N ALA A 34 -15.89 -3.49 -4.15
CA ALA A 34 -16.31 -2.75 -2.95
C ALA A 34 -17.47 -3.44 -2.22
N GLY A 35 -17.36 -3.54 -0.90
CA GLY A 35 -18.33 -4.22 -0.04
C GLY A 35 -18.26 -5.76 -0.06
N SER A 36 -17.39 -6.35 -0.88
CA SER A 36 -17.14 -7.79 -0.82
C SER A 36 -16.13 -8.13 0.29
N TRP A 37 -16.24 -9.35 0.83
CA TRP A 37 -15.22 -9.90 1.73
C TRP A 37 -13.81 -9.88 1.10
N ALA A 38 -13.71 -10.11 -0.20
CA ALA A 38 -12.43 -10.11 -0.93
C ALA A 38 -11.80 -8.71 -1.12
N ALA A 39 -12.45 -7.65 -0.64
CA ALA A 39 -11.93 -6.29 -0.59
C ALA A 39 -11.88 -5.72 0.84
N ALA A 40 -12.23 -6.53 1.85
CA ALA A 40 -12.19 -6.12 3.25
C ALA A 40 -10.74 -6.19 3.79
N VAL A 41 -10.46 -5.37 4.81
CA VAL A 41 -9.26 -5.52 5.63
C VAL A 41 -9.39 -6.81 6.44
N VAL A 42 -8.27 -7.52 6.63
CA VAL A 42 -8.22 -8.77 7.40
C VAL A 42 -8.51 -8.53 8.89
N ASP A 43 -9.09 -9.51 9.56
CA ASP A 43 -9.53 -9.37 10.97
C ASP A 43 -8.34 -9.12 11.93
N GLU A 44 -7.14 -9.60 11.56
CA GLU A 44 -5.90 -9.39 12.31
C GLU A 44 -5.40 -7.94 12.29
N LEU A 45 -5.94 -7.09 11.41
CA LEU A 45 -5.66 -5.66 11.32
C LEU A 45 -6.89 -4.85 11.76
N PRO A 46 -7.06 -4.62 13.07
CA PRO A 46 -8.22 -3.89 13.58
C PRO A 46 -8.20 -2.45 13.09
N GLN A 47 -9.33 -2.00 12.53
CA GLN A 47 -9.54 -0.63 12.08
C GLN A 47 -10.13 0.19 13.22
N LEU A 48 -9.41 1.23 13.64
CA LEU A 48 -9.81 2.12 14.72
C LEU A 48 -10.70 3.25 14.20
N ALA A 49 -11.46 3.88 15.09
CA ALA A 49 -12.42 4.93 14.71
C ALA A 49 -11.76 6.16 14.05
N GLN A 50 -10.48 6.41 14.35
CA GLN A 50 -9.70 7.50 13.76
C GLN A 50 -9.04 7.15 12.42
N ASP A 51 -9.07 5.88 12.01
CA ASP A 51 -8.40 5.46 10.79
C ASP A 51 -9.15 5.97 9.56
N ILE A 52 -8.39 6.46 8.58
CA ILE A 52 -8.95 7.03 7.36
C ILE A 52 -8.84 6.01 6.24
N HIS A 53 -9.98 5.65 5.67
CA HIS A 53 -10.05 4.64 4.61
C HIS A 53 -10.15 5.31 3.24
N VAL A 54 -9.24 4.97 2.34
CA VAL A 54 -9.24 5.46 0.97
C VAL A 54 -9.40 4.28 0.01
N ALA A 55 -10.57 4.17 -0.62
CA ALA A 55 -10.77 3.24 -1.71
C ALA A 55 -9.97 3.70 -2.93
N LYS A 56 -9.32 2.76 -3.62
CA LYS A 56 -8.54 3.02 -4.84
C LYS A 56 -8.94 2.06 -5.96
N TYR A 57 -8.88 2.56 -7.19
CA TYR A 57 -9.19 1.80 -8.41
C TYR A 57 -7.98 1.66 -9.34
N ARG A 58 -6.81 2.06 -8.85
CA ARG A 58 -5.49 1.97 -9.49
C ARG A 58 -4.48 1.38 -8.52
N MET A 59 -3.27 1.10 -9.02
CA MET A 59 -2.19 0.58 -8.18
C MET A 59 -1.80 1.58 -7.10
N SER A 60 -1.49 2.82 -7.50
CA SER A 60 -1.19 3.89 -6.56
C SER A 60 -2.44 4.39 -5.84
N GLY A 61 -2.24 4.69 -4.56
CA GLY A 61 -3.25 5.28 -3.69
C GLY A 61 -3.57 6.74 -3.99
N PHE A 62 -2.85 7.43 -4.89
CA PHE A 62 -3.07 8.85 -5.20
C PHE A 62 -3.93 9.11 -6.43
N TRP A 63 -3.89 8.23 -7.43
CA TRP A 63 -4.60 8.45 -8.68
C TRP A 63 -6.10 8.30 -8.51
N ASP A 64 -6.82 9.41 -8.72
CA ASP A 64 -8.29 9.47 -8.63
C ASP A 64 -8.80 9.09 -7.23
N THR A 65 -8.10 9.54 -6.19
CA THR A 65 -8.48 9.35 -4.78
C THR A 65 -8.31 10.65 -3.99
N PRO A 66 -8.94 10.77 -2.79
CA PRO A 66 -8.76 11.92 -1.91
C PRO A 66 -7.45 11.90 -1.09
N LEU A 67 -6.53 10.94 -1.30
CA LEU A 67 -5.39 10.70 -0.39
C LEU A 67 -4.48 11.93 -0.20
N ASP A 68 -4.05 12.59 -1.28
CA ASP A 68 -3.21 13.80 -1.18
C ASP A 68 -3.94 14.90 -0.39
N SER A 69 -5.19 15.18 -0.74
CA SER A 69 -5.98 16.19 -0.03
C SER A 69 -6.11 15.89 1.46
N ILE A 70 -6.33 14.62 1.84
CA ILE A 70 -6.40 14.20 3.24
C ILE A 70 -5.06 14.47 3.94
N LEU A 71 -3.96 14.00 3.37
CA LEU A 71 -2.62 14.13 3.96
C LEU A 71 -2.20 15.60 4.11
N ARG A 72 -2.48 16.45 3.11
CA ARG A 72 -2.22 17.89 3.16
C ARG A 72 -3.03 18.58 4.24
N ASN A 73 -4.32 18.28 4.35
CA ASN A 73 -5.19 18.86 5.39
C ASN A 73 -4.76 18.44 6.80
N LEU A 74 -4.19 17.25 6.95
CA LEU A 74 -3.61 16.78 8.20
C LEU A 74 -2.19 17.31 8.47
N GLY A 75 -1.62 18.11 7.57
CA GLY A 75 -0.27 18.66 7.68
C GLY A 75 0.84 17.62 7.65
N ARG A 76 0.62 16.47 6.99
CA ARG A 76 1.62 15.38 6.93
C ARG A 76 2.61 15.64 5.81
N THR A 77 3.89 15.56 6.12
CA THR A 77 5.00 15.70 5.17
C THR A 77 5.76 14.39 4.98
N THR A 78 5.75 13.51 5.98
CA THR A 78 6.42 12.21 5.97
C THR A 78 5.39 11.08 6.00
N ILE A 79 5.60 10.05 5.18
CA ILE A 79 4.71 8.90 5.04
C ILE A 79 5.50 7.60 5.21
N PHE A 80 5.02 6.74 6.11
CA PHE A 80 5.50 5.36 6.23
C PHE A 80 4.67 4.44 5.34
N PHE A 81 5.34 3.63 4.53
CA PHE A 81 4.74 2.70 3.59
C PHE A 81 4.89 1.26 4.09
N ALA A 82 3.78 0.54 4.08
CA ALA A 82 3.66 -0.86 4.45
C ALA A 82 2.59 -1.55 3.58
N GLY A 83 2.51 -2.88 3.64
CA GLY A 83 1.48 -3.67 2.98
C GLY A 83 1.96 -4.45 1.76
N VAL A 84 1.05 -4.76 0.85
CA VAL A 84 1.29 -5.64 -0.30
C VAL A 84 0.62 -5.12 -1.59
N ASN A 85 1.16 -5.36 -2.78
CA ASN A 85 2.49 -5.93 -3.04
C ASN A 85 3.56 -4.82 -3.05
N ALA A 86 4.73 -5.15 -2.51
CA ALA A 86 5.90 -4.27 -2.44
C ALA A 86 6.23 -3.58 -3.77
N ASP A 87 6.41 -4.37 -4.83
CA ASP A 87 6.81 -3.95 -6.19
C ASP A 87 5.66 -3.41 -7.04
N GLN A 88 4.44 -3.36 -6.50
CA GLN A 88 3.25 -2.92 -7.23
C GLN A 88 2.54 -1.79 -6.48
N CYS A 89 1.51 -2.08 -5.69
CA CYS A 89 0.70 -1.06 -5.02
C CYS A 89 1.53 -0.18 -4.09
N VAL A 90 2.45 -0.78 -3.34
CA VAL A 90 3.30 -0.03 -2.38
C VAL A 90 4.27 0.87 -3.14
N MET A 91 5.10 0.30 -4.05
CA MET A 91 6.07 1.07 -4.83
C MET A 91 5.42 2.17 -5.68
N THR A 92 4.29 1.90 -6.34
CA THR A 92 3.61 2.91 -7.18
C THR A 92 3.10 4.07 -6.31
N THR A 93 2.50 3.77 -5.14
CA THR A 93 2.03 4.82 -4.22
C THR A 93 3.20 5.63 -3.65
N LEU A 94 4.32 4.96 -3.33
CA LEU A 94 5.53 5.60 -2.82
C LEU A 94 6.16 6.54 -3.85
N CYS A 95 6.28 6.10 -5.11
CA CYS A 95 6.81 6.94 -6.18
C CYS A 95 5.96 8.21 -6.39
N ASP A 96 4.63 8.06 -6.41
CA ASP A 96 3.74 9.22 -6.56
C ASP A 96 3.81 10.16 -5.34
N ALA A 97 3.92 9.61 -4.13
CA ALA A 97 4.15 10.42 -2.93
C ALA A 97 5.46 11.22 -3.04
N HIS A 98 6.54 10.57 -3.47
CA HIS A 98 7.81 11.24 -3.71
C HIS A 98 7.68 12.38 -4.74
N PHE A 99 7.00 12.15 -5.87
CA PHE A 99 6.78 13.18 -6.89
C PHE A 99 5.88 14.32 -6.41
N LEU A 100 4.97 14.05 -5.48
CA LEU A 100 4.16 15.07 -4.80
C LEU A 100 4.95 15.80 -3.70
N GLY A 101 6.18 15.40 -3.40
CA GLY A 101 7.05 16.06 -2.43
C GLY A 101 6.85 15.61 -0.98
N TYR A 102 6.41 14.37 -0.76
CA TYR A 102 6.41 13.74 0.56
C TYR A 102 7.74 13.03 0.84
N ASP A 103 8.18 13.07 2.10
CA ASP A 103 9.28 12.23 2.58
C ASP A 103 8.78 10.80 2.73
N CYS A 104 9.37 9.89 1.94
CA CYS A 104 8.89 8.52 1.83
C CYS A 104 9.77 7.55 2.62
N VAL A 105 9.16 6.74 3.49
CA VAL A 105 9.85 5.72 4.29
C VAL A 105 9.19 4.37 4.08
N LEU A 106 9.89 3.41 3.46
CA LEU A 106 9.42 2.04 3.33
C LEU A 106 9.80 1.22 4.58
N VAL A 107 8.82 0.59 5.22
CA VAL A 107 9.00 -0.28 6.40
C VAL A 107 9.09 -1.73 5.91
N LYS A 108 10.32 -2.23 5.77
CA LYS A 108 10.61 -3.46 5.01
C LYS A 108 10.01 -4.71 5.63
N ASP A 109 9.95 -4.78 6.95
CA ASP A 109 9.37 -5.88 7.74
C ASP A 109 7.84 -5.79 7.89
N CYS A 110 7.23 -4.70 7.45
CA CYS A 110 5.78 -4.55 7.29
C CYS A 110 5.32 -4.60 5.82
N THR A 111 6.22 -4.95 4.90
CA THR A 111 5.94 -4.96 3.46
C THR A 111 6.24 -6.35 2.89
N ALA A 112 5.40 -6.85 2.00
CA ALA A 112 5.62 -8.15 1.35
C ALA A 112 5.22 -8.15 -0.13
N THR A 113 5.68 -9.18 -0.84
CA THR A 113 5.21 -9.47 -2.20
C THR A 113 5.26 -10.96 -2.49
N THR A 114 4.37 -11.40 -3.38
CA THR A 114 4.38 -12.74 -3.98
C THR A 114 5.14 -12.79 -5.31
N SER A 115 5.65 -11.65 -5.78
CA SER A 115 6.51 -11.58 -6.96
C SER A 115 7.84 -12.31 -6.70
N PRO A 116 8.56 -12.73 -7.76
CA PRO A 116 9.90 -13.28 -7.61
C PRO A 116 10.84 -12.37 -6.80
N GLU A 117 11.80 -12.96 -6.09
CA GLU A 117 12.69 -12.25 -5.17
C GLU A 117 13.41 -11.05 -5.81
N TYR A 118 13.77 -11.13 -7.09
CA TYR A 118 14.42 -10.01 -7.78
C TYR A 118 13.53 -8.75 -7.84
N CYS A 119 12.20 -8.87 -7.84
CA CYS A 119 11.29 -7.73 -7.78
C CYS A 119 11.37 -7.02 -6.43
N TRP A 120 11.48 -7.78 -5.33
CA TRP A 120 11.69 -7.24 -4.00
C TRP A 120 13.03 -6.52 -3.88
N LEU A 121 14.11 -7.16 -4.33
CA LEU A 121 15.46 -6.56 -4.32
C LEU A 121 15.52 -5.28 -5.16
N ALA A 122 14.89 -5.27 -6.34
CA ALA A 122 14.80 -4.07 -7.18
C ALA A 122 13.97 -2.96 -6.51
N THR A 123 12.89 -3.31 -5.81
CA THR A 123 12.06 -2.35 -5.07
C THR A 123 12.87 -1.69 -3.96
N LEU A 124 13.56 -2.48 -3.13
CA LEU A 124 14.43 -1.97 -2.07
C LEU A 124 15.51 -1.05 -2.62
N TYR A 125 16.21 -1.49 -3.67
CA TYR A 125 17.23 -0.69 -4.34
C TYR A 125 16.69 0.65 -4.83
N ASN A 126 15.58 0.63 -5.58
CA ASN A 126 15.02 1.86 -6.14
C ASN A 126 14.52 2.83 -5.06
N VAL A 127 13.91 2.34 -3.98
CA VAL A 127 13.51 3.21 -2.87
C VAL A 127 14.73 3.88 -2.26
N GLN A 128 15.78 3.12 -1.92
CA GLN A 128 17.00 3.66 -1.30
C GLN A 128 17.78 4.63 -2.20
N GLN A 129 17.73 4.44 -3.51
CA GLN A 129 18.52 5.25 -4.45
C GLN A 129 17.78 6.48 -4.96
N CYS A 130 16.45 6.41 -5.09
CA CYS A 130 15.71 7.43 -5.84
C CYS A 130 14.55 8.04 -5.06
N PHE A 131 13.81 7.25 -4.27
CA PHE A 131 12.47 7.65 -3.85
C PHE A 131 12.32 7.91 -2.36
N GLY A 132 13.25 7.45 -1.51
CA GLY A 132 13.18 7.70 -0.08
C GLY A 132 14.13 6.85 0.76
N PHE A 133 13.66 6.47 1.95
CA PHE A 133 14.41 5.69 2.92
C PHE A 133 13.79 4.31 3.15
N VAL A 134 14.61 3.32 3.51
CA VAL A 134 14.15 1.99 3.90
C VAL A 134 14.58 1.72 5.34
N THR A 135 13.65 1.29 6.17
CA THR A 135 13.89 0.98 7.59
C THR A 135 13.09 -0.25 8.05
N ASP A 136 13.20 -0.59 9.33
CA ASP A 136 12.43 -1.63 10.02
C ASP A 136 11.71 -1.06 11.26
N LEU A 137 10.76 -1.82 11.80
CA LEU A 137 10.01 -1.43 13.00
C LEU A 137 10.93 -1.18 14.20
N ASP A 138 11.95 -2.01 14.40
CA ASP A 138 12.87 -1.86 15.54
C ASP A 138 13.58 -0.50 15.51
N SER A 139 14.04 -0.08 14.33
CA SER A 139 14.65 1.25 14.14
C SER A 139 13.65 2.38 14.38
N ILE A 140 12.40 2.24 13.91
CA ILE A 140 11.33 3.23 14.13
C ILE A 140 11.02 3.37 15.62
N PHE A 141 10.79 2.27 16.33
CA PHE A 141 10.51 2.31 17.78
C PHE A 141 11.68 2.88 18.57
N THR A 142 12.90 2.53 18.20
CA THR A 142 14.10 3.12 18.81
C THR A 142 14.11 4.64 18.63
N ALA A 143 13.87 5.14 17.42
CA ALA A 143 13.84 6.58 17.13
C ALA A 143 12.75 7.31 17.93
N LEU A 144 11.51 6.79 17.93
CA LEU A 144 10.38 7.40 18.64
C LEU A 144 10.58 7.45 20.16
N ASN A 145 11.25 6.45 20.74
CA ASN A 145 11.56 6.41 22.16
C ASN A 145 12.70 7.37 22.53
N THR A 146 13.59 7.70 21.59
CA THR A 146 14.73 8.59 21.82
C THR A 146 14.32 10.06 21.82
N GLU A 147 13.25 10.42 21.10
CA GLU A 147 12.67 11.79 21.07
C GLU A 147 11.82 12.12 22.30
N ASN A 148 11.60 11.16 23.22
CA ASN A 148 10.84 11.34 24.46
C ASN A 148 11.67 11.39 25.78
N PRO A 149 12.79 12.14 25.92
CA PRO A 149 13.43 12.30 27.24
C PRO A 149 12.66 13.20 28.23
N GLY A 150 11.53 13.81 27.82
CA GLY A 150 10.90 14.93 28.54
C GLY A 150 9.41 14.82 28.89
N ALA A 151 8.69 13.75 28.53
CA ALA A 151 7.24 13.66 28.80
C ALA A 151 6.86 13.15 30.22
N ASN A 152 7.85 12.94 31.09
CA ASN A 152 7.65 12.69 32.53
C ASN A 152 8.47 13.71 33.35
N LYS A 153 8.02 14.96 33.37
CA LYS A 153 8.27 15.92 34.45
C LYS A 153 7.06 16.82 34.61
#